data_AF-A0A368MZD6-F1
#
_entry.id   AF-A0A368MZD6-F1
#
_cell.length_a   1.000
_cell.length_b   1.000
_cell.length_c   1.000
_cell.angle_alpha   90.00
_cell.angle_beta   90.00
_cell.angle_gamma   90.00
#
_symmetry.space_group_name_H-M   'P 1'
#
loop_
_entity.id
_entity.type
_entity.pdbx_description
1 polymer ?
#
loop_
_entity_poly.entity_id
_entity_poly.type
_entity_poly.pdbx_seq_one_letter_code
_entity_poly.pdbx_strand_id
1 'polypeptide(L)' 'MNTIVSEKIKRLRKAKGLSQEEMADKLHISQSAYARIETGESLSWQLI' A
#
# COMPACT_ATOMS: atom_id res chain seq x y z
N MET A 1 -1.97 10.10 -10.04
CA MET A 1 -1.92 9.78 -8.60
C MET A 1 -0.63 10.32 -8.01
N ASN A 2 -0.69 10.90 -6.82
CA ASN A 2 0.46 11.56 -6.20
C ASN A 2 1.46 10.49 -5.71
N THR A 3 2.49 10.20 -6.52
CA THR A 3 3.58 9.22 -6.26
C THR A 3 4.24 9.43 -4.89
N ILE A 4 4.08 10.62 -4.33
CA ILE A 4 4.52 11.01 -2.99
C ILE A 4 3.83 10.17 -1.89
N VAL A 5 2.54 9.84 -2.03
CA VAL A 5 1.77 9.15 -0.98
C VAL A 5 2.14 7.68 -0.90
N SER A 6 2.20 6.98 -2.04
CA SER A 6 2.58 5.56 -2.10
C SER A 6 4.02 5.33 -1.62
N GLU A 7 4.94 6.22 -2.01
CA GLU A 7 6.32 6.20 -1.51
C GLU A 7 6.41 6.47 0.00
N LYS A 8 5.59 7.38 0.54
CA LYS A 8 5.55 7.63 1.99
C LYS A 8 5.06 6.42 2.76
N ILE A 9 4.03 5.73 2.26
CA ILE A 9 3.50 4.49 2.87
C ILE A 9 4.59 3.41 2.87
N LYS A 10 5.27 3.21 1.74
CA LYS A 10 6.38 2.25 1.61
C LYS A 10 7.54 2.56 2.56
N ARG A 11 7.91 3.84 2.71
CA ARG A 11 8.94 4.27 3.68
C ARG A 11 8.53 3.99 5.12
N LEU A 12 7.29 4.29 5.49
CA LEU A 12 6.79 4.04 6.85
C LEU A 12 6.77 2.54 7.18
N ARG A 13 6.34 1.69 6.23
CA ARG A 13 6.39 0.24 6.42
C ARG A 13 7.82 -0.26 6.65
N LYS A 14 8.75 0.16 5.79
CA LYS A 14 10.17 -0.21 5.90
C LYS A 14 10.80 0.31 7.21
N ALA A 15 10.45 1.52 7.64
CA ALA A 15 10.93 2.08 8.90
C ALA A 15 10.47 1.28 10.12
N LYS A 16 9.33 0.59 10.00
CA LYS A 16 8.82 -0.34 11.02
C LYS A 16 9.39 -1.76 10.89
N GLY A 17 10.25 -2.03 9.91
CA GLY A 17 10.81 -3.35 9.65
C GLY A 17 9.81 -4.38 9.12
N LEU A 18 8.64 -3.93 8.65
CA LEU A 18 7.55 -4.82 8.24
C LEU A 18 7.66 -5.22 6.76
N SER A 19 7.33 -6.46 6.45
CA SER A 19 7.08 -6.94 5.09
C SER A 19 5.72 -6.45 4.58
N GLN A 20 5.49 -6.57 3.26
CA GLN A 20 4.17 -6.22 2.69
C GLN A 20 3.07 -7.17 3.19
N GLU A 21 3.40 -8.42 3.47
CA GLU A 21 2.49 -9.42 4.02
C GLU A 21 2.11 -9.09 5.46
N GLU A 22 3.10 -8.83 6.32
CA GLU A 22 2.85 -8.46 7.72
C GLU A 22 2.03 -7.16 7.85
N MET A 23 2.24 -6.21 6.94
CA MET A 23 1.46 -4.98 6.91
C MET A 23 0.05 -5.20 6.35
N ALA A 24 -0.11 -6.10 5.38
CA ALA A 24 -1.41 -6.48 4.83
C ALA A 24 -2.26 -7.22 5.88
N ASP A 25 -1.66 -8.15 6.63
CA ASP A 25 -2.30 -8.87 7.72
C ASP A 25 -2.80 -7.93 8.82
N LYS A 26 -1.99 -6.94 9.20
CA LYS A 26 -2.37 -5.89 10.17
C LYS A 26 -3.52 -5.01 9.70
N LEU A 27 -3.68 -4.86 8.38
CA LEU A 27 -4.76 -4.09 7.77
C LEU A 27 -5.95 -4.97 7.37
N HIS A 28 -5.87 -6.29 7.58
CA HIS A 28 -6.87 -7.27 7.15
C HIS A 28 -7.22 -7.19 5.66
N ILE A 29 -6.20 -6.97 4.82
CA ILE A 29 -6.32 -6.97 3.35
C ILE A 29 -5.37 -8.00 2.74
N SER A 30 -5.55 -8.33 1.48
CA SER A 30 -4.58 -9.18 0.79
C SER A 30 -3.25 -8.46 0.58
N GLN A 31 -2.15 -9.22 0.58
CA GLN A 31 -0.82 -8.71 0.22
C GLN A 31 -0.83 -8.00 -1.14
N SER A 32 -1.58 -8.54 -2.12
CA SER A 32 -1.73 -7.94 -3.44
C SER A 32 -2.45 -6.58 -3.40
N ALA A 33 -3.48 -6.43 -2.56
CA ALA A 33 -4.16 -5.15 -2.35
C ALA A 33 -3.21 -4.13 -1.71
N TYR A 34 -2.41 -4.55 -0.72
CA TYR A 34 -1.41 -3.70 -0.10
C TYR A 34 -0.29 -3.30 -1.08
N ALA A 35 0.17 -4.21 -1.92
CA ALA A 35 1.19 -3.92 -2.94
C ALA A 35 0.70 -2.83 -3.92
N ARG A 36 -0.58 -2.86 -4.31
CA ARG A 36 -1.19 -1.83 -5.17
C ARG A 36 -1.20 -0.44 -4.54
N ILE A 37 -1.36 -0.37 -3.22
CA ILE A 37 -1.24 0.88 -2.46
C ILE A 37 0.18 1.45 -2.57
N GLU A 38 1.21 0.60 -2.50
CA GLU A 38 2.61 1.03 -2.61
C GLU A 38 3.08 1.31 -4.03
N THR A 39 2.49 0.70 -5.05
CA THR A 39 2.81 0.98 -6.46
C THR A 39 2.02 2.17 -7.02
N GLY A 40 1.00 2.65 -6.32
CA GLY A 40 0.18 3.78 -6.78
C GLY A 40 -0.73 3.42 -7.95
N GLU A 41 -0.94 2.13 -8.22
CA GLU A 41 -2.02 1.64 -9.07
C GLU A 41 -3.32 1.68 -8.27
N SER A 42 -3.85 2.88 -8.03
CA SER A 42 -5.25 2.95 -7.64
C SER A 42 -6.04 2.26 -8.74
N LEU A 43 -6.83 1.27 -8.35
CA LEU A 43 -8.11 1.09 -9.01
C LEU A 43 -8.68 2.51 -9.18
N SER A 44 -8.96 2.86 -10.43
CA SER A 44 -9.92 3.90 -10.74
C SER A 44 -11.13 3.69 -9.83
N TRP A 45 -11.20 4.43 -8.73
CA TRP A 45 -12.43 4.66 -8.00
C TRP A 45 -13.27 5.75 -8.69
N GLN A 46 -13.01 6.03 -9.98
CA GLN A 46 -14.00 6.63 -10.86
C GLN A 46 -14.94 5.53 -11.34
N LEU A 47 -15.86 5.13 -10.48
CA LEU A 47 -17.18 4.58 -10.80
C LEU A 47 -17.79 4.14 -9.47
N ILE A 48 -18.42 5.08 -8.78
CA ILE A 48 -19.87 5.15 -8.47
C ILE A 48 -20.17 6.61 -8.18
#